data_AF-A0A536U5G3-F1
#
_entry.id   AF-A0A536U5G3-F1
#
_cell.length_a   1.000
_cell.length_b   1.000
_cell.length_c   1.000
_cell.angle_alpha   90.00
_cell.angle_beta   90.00
_cell.angle_gamma   90.00
#
_symmetry.space_group_name_H-M   'P 1'
#
loop_
_entity.id
_entity.type
_entity.pdbx_description
1 polymer ?
#
loop_
_entity_poly.entity_id
_entity_poly.type
_entity_poly.pdbx_seq_one_letter_code
_entity_poly.pdbx_strand_id
1 'polypeptide(L)'
;LAAALELLDAQTTEELAQWPALSLPAAYALSARGFEIDSNDALVGYVWSWLEAQAAAAIKCVPLGQVAGQRLLKSLGEGIPGVVAAARATLDDDVTSFAPGLALVSAHHETQYTRLFRS
;
A
#
# COMPACT_ATOMS: atom_id res chain seq x y z
N LEU A 1 0.56 -5.03 -16.72
CA LEU A 1 -0.34 -6.17 -16.40
C LEU A 1 -1.79 -5.82 -16.77
N ALA A 2 -2.43 -4.83 -16.15
CA ALA A 2 -3.82 -4.45 -16.50
C ALA A 2 -4.04 -4.13 -17.98
N ALA A 3 -3.18 -3.29 -18.57
CA ALA A 3 -3.22 -3.00 -20.01
C ALA A 3 -2.96 -4.24 -20.90
N ALA A 4 -2.13 -5.19 -20.43
CA ALA A 4 -1.83 -6.43 -21.17
C ALA A 4 -2.95 -7.48 -21.04
N LEU A 5 -3.83 -7.32 -20.05
CA LEU A 5 -5.02 -8.14 -19.83
C LEU A 5 -6.28 -7.49 -20.41
N GLU A 6 -6.13 -6.38 -21.16
CA GLU A 6 -7.23 -5.63 -21.78
C GLU A 6 -8.32 -5.18 -20.78
N LEU A 7 -7.91 -4.94 -19.52
CA LEU A 7 -8.84 -4.58 -18.43
C LEU A 7 -9.21 -3.09 -18.40
N LEU A 8 -8.62 -2.29 -19.27
CA LEU A 8 -8.82 -0.84 -19.31
C LEU A 8 -9.39 -0.45 -20.67
N ASP A 9 -10.31 0.50 -20.67
CA ASP A 9 -10.80 1.10 -21.91
C ASP A 9 -9.69 1.86 -22.67
N ALA A 10 -9.94 2.11 -23.96
CA ALA A 10 -8.99 2.75 -24.85
C ALA A 10 -8.59 4.16 -24.36
N GLN A 11 -9.56 4.92 -23.81
CA GLN A 11 -9.32 6.26 -23.30
C GLN A 11 -8.36 6.24 -22.12
N THR A 12 -8.62 5.40 -21.10
CA THR A 12 -7.75 5.25 -19.93
C THR A 12 -6.36 4.81 -20.35
N THR A 13 -6.26 3.89 -21.31
CA THR A 13 -4.96 3.41 -21.81
C THR A 13 -4.16 4.53 -22.47
N GLU A 14 -4.81 5.38 -23.27
CA GLU A 14 -4.19 6.54 -23.90
C GLU A 14 -3.78 7.61 -22.88
N GLU A 15 -4.61 7.89 -21.87
CA GLU A 15 -4.29 8.81 -20.78
C GLU A 15 -3.08 8.32 -19.98
N LEU A 16 -3.04 7.04 -19.61
CA LEU A 16 -1.92 6.44 -18.87
C LEU A 16 -0.61 6.46 -19.66
N ALA A 17 -0.67 6.35 -20.99
CA ALA A 17 0.52 6.42 -21.84
C ALA A 17 1.19 7.81 -21.77
N GLN A 18 0.47 8.85 -21.36
CA GLN A 18 0.99 10.20 -21.19
C GLN A 18 1.59 10.44 -19.80
N TRP A 19 1.37 9.54 -18.84
CA TRP A 19 1.84 9.72 -17.47
C TRP A 19 3.31 9.29 -17.35
N PRO A 20 4.18 10.15 -16.77
CA PRO A 20 5.62 9.84 -16.68
C PRO A 20 5.92 8.70 -15.71
N ALA A 21 5.06 8.50 -14.70
CA ALA A 21 5.16 7.40 -13.75
C ALA A 21 3.78 7.09 -13.16
N LEU A 22 3.59 5.83 -12.79
CA LEU A 22 2.39 5.36 -12.10
C LEU A 22 2.79 4.81 -10.73
N SER A 23 2.19 5.33 -9.67
CA SER A 23 2.41 4.83 -8.32
C SER A 23 1.75 3.45 -8.16
N LEU A 24 2.28 2.64 -7.24
CA LEU A 24 1.69 1.33 -6.94
C LEU A 24 0.21 1.42 -6.51
N PRO A 25 -0.21 2.34 -5.61
CA PRO A 25 -1.63 2.49 -5.27
C PRO A 25 -2.50 2.82 -6.50
N ALA A 26 -2.03 3.70 -7.39
CA ALA A 26 -2.77 4.05 -8.60
C ALA A 26 -2.88 2.86 -9.56
N ALA A 27 -1.79 2.12 -9.78
CA ALA A 27 -1.81 0.91 -10.59
C ALA A 27 -2.76 -0.17 -10.03
N TYR A 28 -2.78 -0.33 -8.70
CA TYR A 28 -3.68 -1.24 -8.01
C TYR A 28 -5.14 -0.83 -8.20
N ALA A 29 -5.47 0.45 -7.97
CA ALA A 29 -6.83 0.96 -8.12
C ALA A 29 -7.35 0.81 -9.56
N LEU A 30 -6.52 1.11 -10.56
CA LEU A 30 -6.86 0.90 -11.97
C LEU A 30 -7.10 -0.57 -12.30
N SER A 31 -6.28 -1.47 -11.75
CA SER A 31 -6.46 -2.91 -11.93
C SER A 31 -7.75 -3.41 -11.27
N ALA A 32 -8.03 -2.97 -10.04
CA ALA A 32 -9.24 -3.33 -9.32
C ALA A 32 -10.50 -2.85 -10.05
N ARG A 33 -10.47 -1.62 -10.58
CA ARG A 33 -11.53 -1.08 -11.44
C ARG A 33 -11.74 -1.94 -12.68
N GLY A 34 -10.67 -2.33 -13.36
CA GLY A 34 -10.74 -3.16 -14.55
C GLY A 34 -11.26 -4.58 -14.30
N PHE A 35 -11.09 -5.09 -13.08
CA PHE A 35 -11.71 -6.35 -12.62
C PHE A 35 -13.11 -6.18 -12.02
N GLU A 36 -13.68 -4.97 -12.07
CA GLU A 36 -14.99 -4.64 -11.48
C GLU A 36 -15.09 -4.96 -9.97
N ILE A 37 -13.98 -4.85 -9.25
CA ILE A 37 -13.95 -5.03 -7.80
C ILE A 37 -14.51 -3.76 -7.14
N ASP A 38 -15.38 -3.93 -6.16
CA ASP A 38 -15.90 -2.81 -5.37
C ASP A 38 -14.74 -2.00 -4.76
N SER A 39 -14.84 -0.67 -4.86
CA SER A 39 -13.77 0.23 -4.42
C SER A 39 -13.42 0.09 -2.94
N ASN A 40 -14.40 -0.24 -2.09
CA ASN A 40 -14.18 -0.42 -0.66
C ASN A 40 -13.46 -1.76 -0.39
N ASP A 41 -13.87 -2.84 -1.07
CA ASP A 41 -13.22 -4.14 -0.96
C ASP A 41 -11.79 -4.11 -1.51
N ALA A 42 -11.57 -3.40 -2.62
CA ALA A 42 -10.24 -3.16 -3.17
C ALA A 42 -9.35 -2.41 -2.16
N LEU A 43 -9.88 -1.36 -1.51
CA LEU A 43 -9.13 -0.59 -0.52
C LEU A 43 -8.80 -1.43 0.72
N VAL A 44 -9.73 -2.26 1.19
CA VAL A 44 -9.48 -3.24 2.28
C VAL A 44 -8.34 -4.20 1.88
N GLY A 45 -8.41 -4.76 0.67
CA GLY A 45 -7.38 -5.67 0.16
C GLY A 45 -6.01 -5.01 0.04
N TYR A 46 -5.97 -3.76 -0.43
CA TYR A 46 -4.74 -2.97 -0.51
C TYR A 46 -4.11 -2.76 0.87
N VAL A 47 -4.90 -2.28 1.84
CA VAL A 47 -4.42 -2.04 3.22
C VAL A 47 -3.94 -3.34 3.87
N TRP A 48 -4.66 -4.46 3.67
CA TRP A 48 -4.24 -5.76 4.17
C TRP A 48 -2.88 -6.19 3.58
N SER A 49 -2.72 -6.10 2.27
CA SER A 49 -1.45 -6.47 1.60
C SER A 49 -0.28 -5.62 2.09
N TRP A 50 -0.51 -4.34 2.36
CA TRP A 50 0.48 -3.45 2.94
C TRP A 50 0.84 -3.90 4.36
N LEU A 51 -0.14 -4.17 5.23
CA LEU A 51 0.08 -4.67 6.59
C LEU A 51 0.85 -5.99 6.61
N GLU A 52 0.55 -6.91 5.69
CA GLU A 52 1.26 -8.18 5.56
C GLU A 52 2.76 -7.97 5.29
N ALA A 53 3.10 -7.07 4.36
CA ALA A 53 4.49 -6.73 4.07
C ALA A 53 5.21 -6.14 5.30
N GLN A 54 4.54 -5.26 6.05
CA GLN A 54 5.09 -4.67 7.27
C GLN A 54 5.32 -5.72 8.36
N ALA A 55 4.38 -6.65 8.58
CA ALA A 55 4.54 -7.73 9.54
C ALA A 55 5.67 -8.69 9.15
N ALA A 56 5.79 -9.02 7.86
CA ALA A 56 6.88 -9.87 7.36
C ALA A 56 8.26 -9.22 7.57
N ALA A 57 8.36 -7.90 7.44
CA ALA A 57 9.57 -7.16 7.78
C ALA A 57 9.84 -7.18 9.29
N ALA A 58 8.82 -6.92 10.12
CA ALA A 58 8.94 -6.91 11.57
C ALA A 58 9.38 -8.28 12.13
N ILE A 59 8.87 -9.38 11.57
CA ILE A 59 9.28 -10.75 11.94
C ILE A 59 10.79 -10.94 11.77
N LYS A 60 11.37 -10.38 10.70
CA LYS A 60 12.80 -10.51 10.40
C LYS A 60 13.66 -9.53 11.21
N CYS A 61 13.19 -8.31 11.43
CA CYS A 61 13.96 -7.25 12.10
C CYS A 61 13.88 -7.30 13.64
N VAL A 62 12.75 -7.72 14.23
CA VAL A 62 12.48 -7.73 15.68
C VAL A 62 12.57 -9.16 16.28
N PRO A 63 13.28 -10.07 15.58
CA PRO A 63 13.16 -11.54 15.68
C PRO A 63 11.86 -12.11 16.29
N LEU A 64 10.70 -11.83 15.69
CA LEU A 64 9.44 -12.42 16.16
C LEU A 64 9.27 -13.87 15.67
N GLY A 65 8.70 -14.73 16.51
CA GLY A 65 8.25 -16.04 16.08
C GLY A 65 7.00 -15.96 15.17
N GLN A 66 6.78 -16.98 14.34
CA GLN A 66 5.65 -17.02 13.39
C GLN A 66 4.28 -16.83 14.07
N VAL A 67 4.07 -17.47 15.22
CA VAL A 67 2.82 -17.32 15.99
C VAL A 67 2.63 -15.88 16.47
N ALA A 68 3.70 -15.21 16.88
CA ALA A 68 3.65 -13.80 17.29
C ALA A 68 3.35 -12.89 16.07
N GLY A 69 3.93 -13.20 14.91
CA GLY A 69 3.64 -12.51 13.65
C GLY A 69 2.17 -12.61 13.23
N GLN A 70 1.56 -13.80 13.33
CA GLN A 70 0.13 -13.99 13.03
C GLN A 70 -0.77 -13.26 14.03
N ARG A 71 -0.42 -13.25 15.32
CA ARG A 71 -1.14 -12.47 16.33
C ARG A 71 -1.07 -10.97 16.06
N LEU A 72 0.10 -10.48 15.65
CA LEU A 72 0.28 -9.09 15.23
C LEU A 72 -0.61 -8.74 14.04
N LEU A 73 -0.60 -9.57 12.98
CA LEU A 73 -1.45 -9.35 11.81
C LEU A 73 -2.94 -9.34 12.14
N LYS A 74 -3.40 -10.29 12.96
CA LYS A 74 -4.79 -10.29 13.44
C LYS A 74 -5.14 -9.00 14.16
N SER A 75 -4.29 -8.58 15.11
CA SER A 75 -4.53 -7.39 15.93
C SER A 75 -4.53 -6.10 15.11
N LEU A 76 -3.62 -5.96 14.14
CA LEU A 76 -3.58 -4.80 13.25
C LEU A 76 -4.74 -4.81 12.25
N GLY A 77 -5.13 -6.00 11.77
CA GLY A 77 -6.23 -6.21 10.85
C GLY A 77 -7.57 -5.72 11.39
N GLU A 78 -7.79 -5.80 12.70
CA GLU A 78 -9.00 -5.27 13.37
C GLU A 78 -9.17 -3.74 13.18
N GLY A 79 -8.08 -3.01 12.89
CA GLY A 79 -8.12 -1.57 12.63
C GLY A 79 -8.45 -1.17 11.18
N ILE A 80 -8.43 -2.10 10.23
CA ILE A 80 -8.60 -1.81 8.80
C ILE A 80 -9.92 -1.09 8.50
N PRO A 81 -11.09 -1.51 9.03
CA PRO A 81 -12.34 -0.81 8.74
C PRO A 81 -12.30 0.68 9.08
N GLY A 82 -11.64 1.05 10.20
CA GLY A 82 -11.48 2.45 10.60
C GLY A 82 -10.56 3.23 9.67
N VAL A 83 -9.44 2.63 9.25
CA VAL A 83 -8.51 3.25 8.28
C VAL A 83 -9.18 3.45 6.93
N VAL A 84 -9.93 2.46 6.44
CA VAL A 84 -10.67 2.53 5.18
C VAL A 84 -11.74 3.62 5.24
N ALA A 85 -12.52 3.67 6.32
CA ALA A 85 -13.52 4.72 6.51
C ALA A 85 -12.89 6.12 6.52
N ALA A 86 -11.77 6.30 7.22
CA ALA A 86 -11.04 7.56 7.24
C ALA A 86 -10.51 7.94 5.85
N ALA A 87 -9.87 7.01 5.14
CA ALA A 87 -9.33 7.25 3.80
C ALA A 87 -10.41 7.66 2.79
N ARG A 88 -11.62 7.07 2.89
CA ARG A 88 -12.76 7.46 2.03
C ARG A 88 -13.37 8.82 2.40
N ALA A 89 -13.15 9.31 3.62
CA ALA A 89 -13.63 10.60 4.07
C ALA A 89 -12.62 11.73 3.79
N THR A 90 -11.37 11.40 3.47
CA THR A 90 -10.33 12.37 3.10
C THR A 90 -10.68 13.04 1.77
N LEU A 91 -10.71 14.36 1.74
CA LEU A 91 -10.87 15.16 0.53
C LEU A 91 -9.52 15.32 -0.18
N ASP A 92 -9.54 15.60 -1.49
CA ASP A 92 -8.32 15.75 -2.28
C ASP A 92 -7.37 16.83 -1.71
N ASP A 93 -7.92 17.95 -1.23
CA ASP A 93 -7.15 19.04 -0.61
C ASP A 93 -6.55 18.68 0.76
N ASP A 94 -7.06 17.61 1.40
CA ASP A 94 -6.58 17.11 2.68
C ASP A 94 -5.55 15.98 2.51
N VAL A 95 -5.31 15.50 1.27
CA VAL A 95 -4.31 14.46 1.00
C VAL A 95 -2.92 15.03 1.23
N THR A 96 -2.21 14.48 2.21
CA THR A 96 -0.85 14.90 2.56
C THR A 96 0.07 13.72 2.85
N SER A 97 1.35 13.90 2.57
CA SER A 97 2.43 12.96 2.88
C SER A 97 3.14 13.28 4.20
N PHE A 98 2.53 14.11 5.07
CA PHE A 98 3.13 14.56 6.32
C PHE A 98 3.32 13.42 7.34
N ALA A 99 4.46 12.76 7.27
CA ALA A 99 4.87 11.69 8.17
C ALA A 99 6.32 11.96 8.66
N PRO A 100 6.53 12.96 9.54
CA PRO A 100 7.87 13.39 9.95
C PRO A 100 8.69 12.27 10.62
N GLY A 101 8.04 11.40 11.40
CA GLY A 101 8.69 10.24 12.01
C GLY A 101 9.19 9.25 10.96
N LEU A 102 8.41 8.99 9.91
CA LEU A 102 8.83 8.14 8.81
C LEU A 102 10.02 8.77 8.07
N ALA A 103 9.97 10.07 7.78
CA ALA A 103 11.06 10.77 7.11
C ALA A 103 12.39 10.68 7.89
N LEU A 104 12.34 10.86 9.21
CA LEU A 104 13.51 10.72 10.08
C LEU A 104 14.10 9.31 10.03
N VAL A 105 13.25 8.28 10.19
CA VAL A 105 13.71 6.88 10.18
C VAL A 105 14.23 6.47 8.81
N SER A 106 13.63 6.96 7.71
CA SER A 106 14.13 6.75 6.35
C SER A 106 15.50 7.38 6.13
N ALA A 107 15.75 8.59 6.62
CA ALA A 107 17.07 9.23 6.54
C ALA A 107 18.14 8.45 7.32
N HIS A 108 17.78 7.89 8.49
CA HIS A 108 18.66 6.97 9.20
C HIS A 108 18.94 5.68 8.41
N HIS A 109 17.91 5.10 7.79
CA HIS A 109 18.04 3.90 6.98
C HIS A 109 18.96 4.11 5.75
N GLU A 110 19.02 5.32 5.20
CA GLU A 110 19.94 5.66 4.11
C GLU A 110 21.42 5.46 4.50
N THR A 111 21.77 5.82 5.74
CA THR A 111 23.15 5.80 6.26
C THR A 111 23.49 4.55 7.07
N GLN A 112 22.57 3.59 7.18
CA GLN A 112 22.75 2.40 7.99
C GLN A 112 23.82 1.47 7.39
N TYR A 113 24.82 1.10 8.19
CA TYR A 113 25.98 0.30 7.75
C TYR A 113 25.61 -1.09 7.21
N THR A 114 24.65 -1.77 7.84
CA THR A 114 24.13 -3.08 7.41
C THR A 114 22.64 -2.99 7.17
N ARG A 115 22.19 -3.27 5.95
CA ARG A 115 20.78 -3.17 5.53
C ARG A 115 20.29 -4.50 4.99
N LEU A 116 19.17 -4.97 5.53
CA LEU A 116 18.46 -6.15 5.04
C LEU A 116 17.41 -5.79 3.97
N PHE A 117 16.93 -4.54 3.99
CA PHE A 117 15.92 -4.01 3.09
C PHE A 117 16.46 -2.81 2.29
N ARG A 118 15.78 -2.46 1.20
CA ARG A 118 16.22 -1.46 0.22
C ARG A 118 15.71 -0.05 0.55
N SER A 119 14.70 0.04 1.41
CA SER A 119 14.00 1.24 1.86
C SER A 119 13.33 0.97 3.20
#